data_AF-A0AA50DZP6-F1
#
_entry.id   AF-A0AA50DZP6-F1
#
_cell.length_a   1.000
_cell.length_b   1.000
_cell.length_c   1.000
_cell.angle_alpha   90.00
_cell.angle_beta   90.00
_cell.angle_gamma   90.00
#
_symmetry.space_group_name_H-M   'P 1'
#
loop_
_entity.id
_entity.type
_entity.pdbx_description
1 polymer ?
#
loop_
_entity_poly.entity_id
_entity_poly.type
_entity_poly.pdbx_seq_one_letter_code
_entity_poly.pdbx_strand_id
1 'polypeptide(L)'
;MVYDLGEWARREQVAEMLVMLSERRSGGQIKLAIDPVRAGLLADTCYAINPQAPALMPIEQYPRWDRFGYQASQAYGALRDWLSKQKQALAQETLSPVTMLDRAIREQLPPEHQLAYGELASLRELMETLQHFWRVQGKLQSNAGHGGESLPQIREKLALFLQLLGQGTVTAQPRPDIPDWLPPPPAITLATIYQYRSFRSQHRWHFWLDAGDRLWEMGEHPNCLDRLYCYAIGSPSPGQNRNNCSGTRNALSALCGIY
;
A
#
# COMPACT_ATOMS: atom_id res chain seq x y z
N MET A 1 -10.28 -19.87 9.13
CA MET A 1 -10.78 -19.37 7.81
C MET A 1 -9.71 -19.73 6.80
N VAL A 2 -10.02 -20.53 5.79
CA VAL A 2 -9.05 -20.83 4.71
C VAL A 2 -9.07 -19.62 3.78
N TYR A 3 -8.02 -18.81 3.83
CA TYR A 3 -7.93 -17.66 2.92
C TYR A 3 -7.48 -18.16 1.55
N ASP A 4 -8.33 -18.02 0.55
CA ASP A 4 -7.98 -18.37 -0.82
C ASP A 4 -7.36 -17.17 -1.52
N LEU A 5 -6.02 -17.13 -1.55
CA LEU A 5 -5.23 -16.02 -2.07
C LEU A 5 -5.52 -15.73 -3.55
N GLY A 6 -6.05 -16.69 -4.33
CA GLY A 6 -6.45 -16.45 -5.71
C GLY A 6 -7.65 -15.53 -5.86
N GLU A 7 -8.49 -15.36 -4.85
CA GLU A 7 -9.60 -14.38 -4.89
C GLU A 7 -9.12 -12.93 -4.75
N TRP A 8 -7.91 -12.74 -4.23
CA TRP A 8 -7.32 -11.42 -4.06
C TRP A 8 -6.86 -10.87 -5.40
N ALA A 9 -6.28 -11.71 -6.25
CA ALA A 9 -5.83 -11.37 -7.60
C ALA A 9 -7.01 -11.22 -8.58
N ARG A 10 -7.85 -10.20 -8.38
CA ARG A 10 -8.95 -9.89 -9.30
C ARG A 10 -8.43 -9.40 -10.64
N ARG A 11 -9.27 -9.46 -11.68
CA ARG A 11 -8.90 -9.04 -13.04
C ARG A 11 -8.39 -7.60 -13.08
N GLU A 12 -9.00 -6.71 -12.30
CA GLU A 12 -8.62 -5.30 -12.25
C GLU A 12 -7.21 -5.13 -11.69
N GLN A 13 -6.87 -5.86 -10.62
CA GLN A 13 -5.53 -5.84 -10.03
C GLN A 13 -4.49 -6.47 -10.95
N VAL A 14 -4.86 -7.52 -11.68
CA VAL A 14 -3.99 -8.13 -12.69
C VAL A 14 -3.75 -7.16 -13.84
N ALA A 15 -4.78 -6.46 -14.32
CA ALA A 15 -4.63 -5.44 -15.35
C ALA A 15 -3.73 -4.29 -14.87
N GLU A 16 -3.94 -3.79 -13.65
CA GLU A 16 -3.10 -2.75 -13.05
C GLU A 16 -1.64 -3.22 -12.92
N MET A 17 -1.41 -4.43 -12.42
CA MET A 17 -0.08 -5.04 -12.35
C MET A 17 0.59 -5.11 -13.73
N LEU A 18 -0.14 -5.53 -14.78
CA LEU A 18 0.38 -5.59 -16.14
C LEU A 18 0.80 -4.21 -16.65
N VAL A 19 0.06 -3.15 -16.35
CA VAL A 19 0.45 -1.79 -16.71
C VAL A 19 1.70 -1.38 -15.94
N MET A 20 1.66 -1.45 -14.61
CA MET A 20 2.72 -0.98 -13.71
C MET A 20 4.06 -1.68 -13.94
N LEU A 21 4.06 -3.00 -14.09
CA LEU A 21 5.30 -3.78 -14.31
C LEU A 21 5.79 -3.72 -15.77
N SER A 22 5.00 -3.16 -16.68
CA SER A 22 5.39 -2.94 -18.08
C SER A 22 5.81 -1.48 -18.35
N GLU A 23 5.72 -0.62 -17.34
CA GLU A 23 6.19 0.75 -17.42
C GLU A 23 7.70 0.78 -17.67
N ARG A 24 8.15 1.64 -18.57
CA ARG A 24 9.57 1.93 -18.78
C ARG A 24 9.76 3.43 -18.76
N ARG A 25 10.58 3.94 -17.84
CA ARG A 25 10.98 5.35 -17.81
C ARG A 25 12.23 5.52 -18.66
N SER A 26 12.17 6.38 -19.68
CA SER A 26 13.32 6.70 -20.53
C SER A 26 13.34 8.20 -20.80
N GLY A 27 14.45 8.87 -20.44
CA GLY A 27 14.62 10.30 -20.67
C GLY A 27 13.57 11.21 -20.01
N GLY A 28 13.02 10.81 -18.86
CA GLY A 28 11.98 11.56 -18.15
C GLY A 28 10.56 11.36 -18.69
N GLN A 29 10.38 10.53 -19.72
CA GLN A 29 9.06 10.13 -20.23
C GLN A 29 8.70 8.73 -19.77
N ILE A 30 7.45 8.57 -19.33
CA ILE A 30 6.85 7.28 -19.00
C ILE A 30 6.32 6.66 -20.28
N LYS A 31 6.88 5.49 -20.66
CA LYS A 31 6.38 4.71 -21.78
C LYS A 31 5.83 3.38 -21.25
N LEU A 32 4.52 3.20 -21.42
CA LEU A 32 3.84 1.96 -21.08
C LEU A 32 4.04 0.95 -22.22
N ALA A 33 4.60 -0.22 -21.93
CA ALA A 33 4.66 -1.31 -22.90
C ALA A 33 3.29 -2.00 -23.07
N ILE A 34 2.50 -2.05 -22.00
CA ILE A 34 1.10 -2.47 -22.01
C ILE A 34 0.28 -1.28 -21.48
N ASP A 35 -0.57 -0.72 -22.33
CA ASP A 35 -1.51 0.33 -21.92
C ASP A 35 -2.72 -0.27 -21.16
N PRO A 36 -3.47 0.54 -20.40
CA PRO A 36 -4.58 0.06 -19.58
C PRO A 36 -5.67 -0.69 -20.36
N VAL A 37 -5.93 -0.31 -21.61
CA VAL A 37 -6.96 -0.97 -22.44
C VAL A 37 -6.48 -2.37 -22.81
N ARG A 38 -5.24 -2.50 -23.29
CA ARG A 38 -4.64 -3.81 -23.60
C ARG A 38 -4.51 -4.67 -22.35
N ALA A 39 -4.12 -4.10 -21.22
CA ALA A 39 -4.03 -4.81 -19.95
C ALA A 39 -5.39 -5.36 -19.49
N GLY A 40 -6.46 -4.58 -19.62
CA GLY A 40 -7.82 -5.03 -19.34
C GLY A 40 -8.24 -6.22 -20.20
N LEU A 41 -8.03 -6.13 -21.52
CA LEU A 41 -8.33 -7.25 -22.44
C LEU A 41 -7.53 -8.51 -22.08
N LEU A 42 -6.23 -8.37 -21.76
CA LEU A 42 -5.40 -9.49 -21.32
C LEU A 42 -5.88 -10.09 -20.00
N ALA A 43 -6.29 -9.27 -19.03
CA ALA A 43 -6.83 -9.75 -17.76
C ALA A 43 -8.23 -10.39 -17.91
N ASP A 44 -9.01 -10.00 -18.91
CA ASP A 44 -10.32 -10.60 -19.16
C ASP A 44 -10.22 -11.96 -19.86
N THR A 45 -9.32 -12.09 -20.84
CA THR A 45 -9.27 -13.28 -21.71
C THR A 45 -8.08 -14.20 -21.42
N CYS A 46 -6.96 -13.65 -20.97
CA CYS A 46 -5.70 -14.37 -20.78
C CYS A 46 -5.34 -14.54 -19.30
N TYR A 47 -6.30 -14.37 -18.39
CA TYR A 47 -6.12 -14.68 -16.97
C TYR A 47 -7.14 -15.72 -16.49
N ALA A 48 -6.62 -16.85 -16.02
CA ALA A 48 -7.41 -17.88 -15.40
C ALA A 48 -7.59 -17.59 -13.90
N ILE A 49 -8.80 -17.16 -13.53
CA ILE A 49 -9.22 -17.02 -12.14
C ILE A 49 -9.41 -18.42 -11.57
N ASN A 50 -8.37 -18.94 -10.93
CA ASN A 50 -8.43 -20.17 -10.14
C ASN A 50 -8.07 -19.80 -8.70
N PRO A 51 -8.98 -20.00 -7.72
CA PRO A 51 -8.73 -19.65 -6.33
C PRO A 51 -7.40 -20.24 -5.80
N GLN A 52 -7.10 -21.48 -6.15
CA GLN A 52 -5.92 -22.18 -5.63
C GLN A 52 -4.64 -21.95 -6.44
N ALA A 53 -4.78 -21.64 -7.73
CA ALA A 53 -3.66 -21.57 -8.68
C ALA A 53 -3.92 -20.56 -9.82
N PRO A 54 -3.98 -19.25 -9.53
CA PRO A 54 -4.17 -18.25 -10.57
C PRO A 54 -3.01 -18.26 -11.57
N ALA A 55 -3.32 -18.06 -12.85
CA ALA A 55 -2.32 -18.14 -13.92
C ALA A 55 -2.59 -17.16 -15.06
N LEU A 56 -1.51 -16.52 -15.52
CA LEU A 56 -1.47 -15.84 -16.81
C LEU A 56 -1.35 -16.89 -17.92
N MET A 57 -2.30 -16.88 -18.82
CA MET A 57 -2.41 -17.79 -19.95
C MET A 57 -1.66 -17.26 -21.17
N PRO A 58 -1.41 -18.08 -22.20
CA PRO A 58 -0.82 -17.59 -23.45
C PRO A 58 -1.63 -16.48 -24.11
N ILE A 59 -0.92 -15.54 -24.76
CA ILE A 59 -1.55 -14.39 -25.40
C ILE A 59 -2.46 -14.81 -26.56
N GLU A 60 -2.16 -15.95 -27.16
CA GLU A 60 -2.89 -16.61 -28.23
C GLU A 60 -4.31 -17.03 -27.82
N GLN A 61 -4.62 -17.07 -26.52
CA GLN A 61 -5.98 -17.31 -26.04
C GLN A 61 -6.93 -16.16 -26.44
N TYR A 62 -6.41 -14.96 -26.71
CA TYR A 62 -7.19 -13.89 -27.30
C TYR A 62 -7.28 -14.07 -28.83
N PRO A 63 -8.49 -14.17 -29.43
CA PRO A 63 -8.65 -14.48 -30.85
C PRO A 63 -8.01 -13.50 -31.85
N ARG A 64 -7.74 -12.25 -31.43
CA ARG A 64 -7.12 -11.19 -32.25
C ARG A 64 -5.84 -10.67 -31.61
N TRP A 65 -5.01 -11.60 -31.12
CA TRP A 65 -3.80 -11.27 -30.35
C TRP A 65 -2.77 -10.48 -31.18
N ASP A 66 -2.85 -10.56 -32.51
CA ASP A 66 -2.10 -9.75 -33.46
C ASP A 66 -2.25 -8.23 -33.22
N ARG A 67 -3.38 -7.80 -32.63
CA ARG A 67 -3.69 -6.38 -32.39
C ARG A 67 -3.02 -5.78 -31.15
N PHE A 68 -2.46 -6.59 -30.26
CA PHE A 68 -1.72 -6.06 -29.11
C PHE A 68 -0.40 -5.38 -29.53
N GLY A 69 0.13 -5.77 -30.69
CA GLY A 69 1.40 -5.26 -31.20
C GLY A 69 2.60 -5.89 -30.50
N TYR A 70 3.76 -5.79 -31.17
CA TYR A 70 4.97 -6.49 -30.75
C TYR A 70 5.42 -6.17 -29.32
N GLN A 71 5.40 -4.89 -28.93
CA GLN A 71 5.88 -4.44 -27.62
C GLN A 71 5.05 -5.03 -26.47
N ALA A 72 3.71 -5.00 -26.57
CA ALA A 72 2.83 -5.53 -25.53
C ALA A 72 2.93 -7.05 -25.43
N SER A 73 2.99 -7.75 -26.57
CA SER A 73 3.14 -9.22 -26.60
C SER A 73 4.44 -9.68 -25.95
N GLN A 74 5.55 -8.97 -26.22
CA GLN A 74 6.85 -9.26 -25.59
C GLN A 74 6.84 -9.00 -24.08
N ALA A 75 6.29 -7.85 -23.64
CA ALA A 75 6.22 -7.52 -22.23
C ALA A 75 5.35 -8.52 -21.44
N TYR A 76 4.20 -8.89 -21.99
CA TYR A 76 3.31 -9.88 -21.40
C TYR A 76 3.96 -11.27 -21.33
N GLY A 77 4.60 -11.70 -22.41
CA GLY A 77 5.34 -12.97 -22.46
C GLY A 77 6.46 -13.02 -21.41
N ALA A 78 7.26 -11.96 -21.31
CA ALA A 78 8.34 -11.86 -20.33
C ALA A 78 7.83 -11.95 -18.88
N LEU A 79 6.73 -11.26 -18.55
CA LEU A 79 6.10 -11.33 -17.23
C LEU A 79 5.56 -12.74 -16.92
N ARG A 80 4.87 -13.37 -17.89
CA ARG A 80 4.35 -14.73 -17.74
C ARG A 80 5.48 -15.74 -17.53
N ASP A 81 6.55 -15.63 -18.30
CA ASP A 81 7.70 -16.51 -18.20
C ASP A 81 8.45 -16.31 -16.87
N TRP A 82 8.55 -15.06 -16.41
CA TRP A 82 9.08 -14.73 -15.08
C TRP A 82 8.26 -15.39 -13.97
N LEU A 83 6.93 -15.21 -13.97
CA LEU A 83 6.04 -15.86 -12.98
C LEU A 83 6.17 -17.38 -12.98
N SER A 84 6.32 -17.98 -14.16
CA SER A 84 6.49 -19.42 -14.31
C SER A 84 7.81 -19.90 -13.69
N LYS A 85 8.90 -19.16 -13.89
CA LYS A 85 10.20 -19.43 -13.23
C LYS A 85 10.10 -19.34 -11.71
N GLN A 86 9.36 -18.37 -11.17
CA GLN A 86 9.18 -18.25 -9.73
C GLN A 86 8.35 -19.40 -9.14
N LYS A 87 7.29 -19.84 -9.84
CA LYS A 87 6.51 -21.02 -9.44
C LYS A 87 7.37 -22.29 -9.39
N GLN A 88 8.26 -22.47 -10.37
CA GLN A 88 9.21 -23.60 -10.38
C GLN A 88 10.22 -23.49 -9.24
N ALA A 89 10.77 -22.30 -8.98
CA ALA A 89 11.69 -22.08 -7.87
C ALA A 89 11.02 -22.34 -6.51
N LEU A 90 9.76 -21.94 -6.33
CA LEU A 90 8.97 -22.24 -5.12
C LEU A 90 8.70 -23.75 -4.94
N ALA A 91 8.64 -24.51 -6.04
CA ALA A 91 8.46 -25.96 -5.98
C ALA A 91 9.77 -26.71 -5.64
N GLN A 92 10.92 -26.11 -5.95
CA GLN A 92 12.24 -26.71 -5.75
C GLN A 92 12.93 -26.25 -4.45
N GLU A 93 12.66 -25.02 -4.02
CA GLU A 93 13.20 -24.38 -2.81
C GLU A 93 12.08 -23.81 -1.95
N THR A 94 12.31 -23.71 -0.64
CA THR A 94 11.42 -22.99 0.28
C THR A 94 11.64 -21.48 0.15
N LEU A 95 11.14 -20.88 -0.94
CA LEU A 95 11.17 -19.41 -1.08
C LEU A 95 10.28 -18.76 -0.01
N SER A 96 10.87 -17.89 0.80
CA SER A 96 10.13 -17.04 1.73
C SER A 96 9.43 -15.92 0.96
N PRO A 97 8.25 -15.45 1.38
CA PRO A 97 7.61 -14.27 0.80
C PRO A 97 8.51 -13.02 0.80
N VAL A 98 9.42 -12.90 1.77
CA VAL A 98 10.42 -11.83 1.82
C VAL A 98 11.39 -11.93 0.64
N THR A 99 11.93 -13.11 0.36
CA THR A 99 12.89 -13.31 -0.74
C THR A 99 12.20 -13.22 -2.10
N MET A 100 10.94 -13.66 -2.19
CA MET A 100 10.12 -13.51 -3.38
C MET A 100 9.86 -12.04 -3.71
N LEU A 101 9.49 -11.22 -2.72
CA LEU A 101 9.25 -9.79 -2.91
C LEU A 101 10.54 -9.04 -3.29
N ASP A 102 11.65 -9.32 -2.59
CA ASP A 102 12.97 -8.77 -2.90
C ASP A 102 13.40 -9.08 -4.36
N ARG A 103 13.16 -10.31 -4.81
CA ARG A 103 13.40 -10.70 -6.20
C ARG A 103 12.49 -9.98 -7.19
N ALA A 104 11.21 -9.84 -6.87
CA ALA A 104 10.26 -9.10 -7.69
C ALA A 104 10.69 -7.63 -7.86
N ILE A 105 11.09 -6.97 -6.78
CA ILE A 105 11.59 -5.59 -6.82
C ILE A 105 12.84 -5.50 -7.71
N ARG A 106 13.84 -6.37 -7.51
CA ARG A 106 15.07 -6.32 -8.30
C ARG A 106 14.88 -6.58 -9.79
N GLU A 107 14.04 -7.56 -10.14
CA GLU A 107 13.92 -8.03 -11.53
C GLU A 107 12.82 -7.28 -12.32
N GLN A 108 11.75 -6.83 -11.66
CA GLN A 108 10.62 -6.14 -12.30
C GLN A 108 10.65 -4.61 -12.12
N LEU A 109 11.34 -4.10 -11.08
CA LEU A 109 11.52 -2.68 -10.83
C LEU A 109 13.01 -2.28 -10.76
N PRO A 110 13.84 -2.64 -11.77
CA PRO A 110 15.26 -2.27 -11.77
C PRO A 110 15.45 -0.75 -11.72
N PRO A 111 16.59 -0.26 -11.18
CA PRO A 111 16.84 1.17 -10.89
C PRO A 111 16.71 2.10 -12.11
N GLU A 112 16.82 1.58 -13.33
CA GLU A 112 16.48 2.26 -14.58
C GLU A 112 15.02 2.72 -14.70
N HIS A 113 14.11 2.19 -13.87
CA HIS A 113 12.73 2.70 -13.73
C HIS A 113 12.68 4.09 -13.09
N GLN A 114 13.81 4.67 -12.65
CA GLN A 114 13.89 6.01 -12.04
C GLN A 114 12.75 6.24 -11.02
N LEU A 115 12.63 5.30 -10.07
CA LEU A 115 11.67 5.44 -8.98
C LEU A 115 11.97 6.72 -8.22
N ALA A 116 10.94 7.52 -7.97
CA ALA A 116 11.04 8.69 -7.13
C ALA A 116 11.44 8.25 -5.72
N TYR A 117 12.10 9.15 -5.01
CA TYR A 117 12.59 8.86 -3.67
C TYR A 117 11.50 8.35 -2.71
N GLY A 118 10.30 8.94 -2.76
CA GLY A 118 9.15 8.49 -1.97
C GLY A 118 8.68 7.07 -2.31
N GLU A 119 8.77 6.66 -3.57
CA GLU A 119 8.46 5.29 -4.02
C GLU A 119 9.49 4.29 -3.47
N LEU A 120 10.77 4.65 -3.52
CA LEU A 120 11.85 3.83 -2.95
C LEU A 120 11.74 3.70 -1.42
N ALA A 121 11.41 4.80 -0.72
CA ALA A 121 11.20 4.79 0.73
C ALA A 121 10.00 3.91 1.10
N SER A 122 8.90 3.99 0.35
CA SER A 122 7.72 3.14 0.54
C SER A 122 8.02 1.66 0.32
N LEU A 123 8.79 1.30 -0.72
CA LEU A 123 9.22 -0.08 -0.98
C LEU A 123 10.12 -0.62 0.15
N ARG A 124 11.02 0.24 0.67
CA ARG A 124 11.89 -0.13 1.79
C ARG A 124 11.08 -0.42 3.05
N GLU A 125 10.15 0.46 3.41
CA GLU A 125 9.27 0.23 4.57
C GLU A 125 8.37 -0.98 4.39
N LEU A 126 7.87 -1.25 3.17
CA LEU A 126 7.12 -2.46 2.88
C LEU A 126 7.96 -3.71 3.16
N MET A 127 9.22 -3.72 2.71
CA MET A 127 10.17 -4.80 2.98
C MET A 127 10.47 -4.97 4.47
N GLU A 128 10.75 -3.88 5.19
CA GLU A 128 11.01 -3.91 6.64
C GLU A 128 9.80 -4.41 7.42
N THR A 129 8.61 -3.95 7.03
CA THR A 129 7.33 -4.34 7.64
C THR A 129 7.02 -5.81 7.39
N LEU A 130 7.23 -6.31 6.17
CA LEU A 130 7.06 -7.72 5.85
C LEU A 130 8.03 -8.60 6.64
N GLN A 131 9.31 -8.22 6.71
CA GLN A 131 10.32 -8.94 7.50
C GLN A 131 9.97 -8.97 8.98
N HIS A 132 9.54 -7.83 9.54
CA HIS A 132 9.15 -7.73 10.94
C HIS A 132 7.92 -8.60 11.23
N PHE A 133 6.89 -8.53 10.39
CA PHE A 133 5.70 -9.36 10.49
C PHE A 133 6.06 -10.85 10.48
N TRP A 134 6.89 -11.28 9.52
CA TRP A 134 7.29 -12.68 9.39
C TRP A 134 8.04 -13.18 10.62
N ARG A 135 8.94 -12.34 11.17
CA ARG A 135 9.69 -12.64 12.39
C ARG A 135 8.79 -12.76 13.63
N VAL A 136 7.83 -11.85 13.80
CA VAL A 136 6.90 -11.88 14.94
C VAL A 136 5.97 -13.09 14.85
N GLN A 137 5.41 -13.37 13.68
CA GLN A 137 4.59 -14.56 13.44
C GLN A 137 5.38 -15.86 13.67
N GLY A 138 6.65 -15.91 13.26
CA GLY A 138 7.55 -17.03 13.54
C GLY A 138 7.71 -17.29 15.04
N LYS A 139 7.95 -16.23 15.84
CA LYS A 139 8.08 -16.33 17.31
C LYS A 139 6.79 -16.78 17.99
N LEU A 140 5.64 -16.29 17.52
CA LEU A 140 4.34 -16.66 18.10
C LEU A 140 4.06 -18.16 17.87
N GLN A 141 4.39 -18.68 16.70
CA GLN A 141 4.18 -20.09 16.36
C GLN A 141 5.19 -21.03 17.02
N SER A 142 6.45 -20.61 17.18
CA SER A 142 7.44 -21.39 17.93
C SER A 142 7.05 -21.53 19.40
N ASN A 143 6.47 -20.48 19.99
CA ASN A 143 5.95 -20.52 21.36
C ASN A 143 4.69 -21.39 21.50
N ALA A 144 3.93 -21.58 20.42
CA ALA A 144 2.77 -22.46 20.36
C ALA A 144 3.14 -23.94 20.07
N GLY A 145 4.43 -24.28 19.99
CA GLY A 145 4.90 -25.66 19.81
C GLY A 145 4.76 -26.21 18.39
N HIS A 146 4.61 -25.35 17.37
CA HIS A 146 4.54 -25.76 15.97
C HIS A 146 5.93 -25.72 15.33
N GLY A 147 6.51 -26.89 15.02
CA GLY A 147 7.80 -27.01 14.36
C GLY A 147 7.70 -26.95 12.84
N GLY A 148 8.50 -26.08 12.21
CA GLY A 148 8.63 -25.92 10.75
C GLY A 148 7.46 -25.21 10.06
N GLU A 149 7.75 -24.31 9.12
CA GLU A 149 6.70 -23.66 8.31
C GLU A 149 6.28 -24.58 7.16
N SER A 150 5.02 -25.03 7.14
CA SER A 150 4.44 -25.73 5.99
C SER A 150 3.80 -24.75 5.00
N LEU A 151 3.66 -25.15 3.72
CA LEU A 151 3.05 -24.31 2.68
C LEU A 151 1.66 -23.76 3.05
N PRO A 152 0.74 -24.53 3.69
CA PRO A 152 -0.54 -23.98 4.16
C PRO A 152 -0.39 -22.87 5.19
N GLN A 153 0.57 -22.99 6.12
CA GLN A 153 0.83 -21.97 7.14
C GLN A 153 1.42 -20.69 6.53
N ILE A 154 2.30 -20.84 5.53
CA ILE A 154 2.83 -19.69 4.77
C ILE A 154 1.69 -18.96 4.06
N ARG A 155 0.77 -19.70 3.42
CA ARG A 155 -0.42 -19.11 2.76
C ARG A 155 -1.29 -18.34 3.75
N GLU A 156 -1.56 -18.92 4.93
CA GLU A 156 -2.38 -18.28 5.95
C GLU A 156 -1.73 -17.01 6.51
N LYS A 157 -0.43 -17.05 6.83
CA LYS A 157 0.33 -15.85 7.26
C LYS A 157 0.32 -14.75 6.20
N LEU A 158 0.50 -15.14 4.94
CA LEU A 158 0.53 -14.20 3.82
C LEU A 158 -0.84 -13.57 3.61
N ALA A 159 -1.92 -14.35 3.68
CA ALA A 159 -3.27 -13.81 3.59
C ALA A 159 -3.58 -12.84 4.72
N LEU A 160 -3.19 -13.16 5.95
CA LEU A 160 -3.32 -12.26 7.09
C LEU A 160 -2.53 -10.97 6.86
N PHE A 161 -1.28 -11.06 6.38
CA PHE A 161 -0.47 -9.89 6.07
C PHE A 161 -1.14 -8.99 5.03
N LEU A 162 -1.58 -9.57 3.90
CA LEU A 162 -2.27 -8.82 2.85
C LEU A 162 -3.57 -8.19 3.33
N GLN A 163 -4.30 -8.86 4.23
CA GLN A 163 -5.48 -8.31 4.86
C GLN A 163 -5.18 -7.13 5.75
N LEU A 164 -4.17 -7.23 6.60
CA LEU A 164 -3.77 -6.12 7.45
C LEU A 164 -3.25 -4.93 6.62
N LEU A 165 -2.58 -5.21 5.51
CA LEU A 165 -2.12 -4.20 4.56
C LEU A 165 -3.31 -3.52 3.86
N GLY A 166 -4.26 -4.29 3.33
CA GLY A 166 -5.46 -3.77 2.66
C GLY A 166 -6.41 -3.00 3.58
N GLN A 167 -6.43 -3.34 4.87
CA GLN A 167 -7.19 -2.59 5.91
C GLN A 167 -6.45 -1.35 6.42
N GLY A 168 -5.20 -1.12 6.02
CA GLY A 168 -4.36 -0.04 6.54
C GLY A 168 -3.93 -0.21 8.00
N THR A 169 -4.08 -1.41 8.57
CA THR A 169 -3.58 -1.73 9.93
C THR A 169 -2.07 -1.89 9.93
N VAL A 170 -1.55 -2.45 8.84
CA VAL A 170 -0.13 -2.46 8.49
C VAL A 170 0.04 -1.45 7.36
N THR A 171 0.97 -0.52 7.50
CA THR A 171 1.24 0.49 6.48
C THR A 171 2.70 0.45 6.06
N ALA A 172 2.95 0.65 4.77
CA ALA A 172 4.29 0.94 4.26
C ALA A 172 4.54 2.45 4.26
N GLN A 173 4.18 3.13 5.36
CA GLN A 173 4.34 4.58 5.44
C GLN A 173 5.83 4.89 5.66
N PRO A 174 6.51 5.53 4.69
CA PRO A 174 7.89 5.97 4.89
C PRO A 174 7.98 6.80 6.17
N ARG A 175 8.93 6.45 7.06
CA ARG A 175 9.26 7.34 8.16
C ARG A 175 9.67 8.69 7.56
N PRO A 176 9.18 9.82 8.09
CA PRO A 176 9.65 11.10 7.61
C PRO A 176 11.16 11.18 7.81
N ASP A 177 11.90 11.49 6.74
CA ASP A 177 13.36 11.65 6.74
C ASP A 177 13.75 12.95 7.45
N ILE A 178 13.45 13.01 8.73
CA ILE A 178 14.00 14.00 9.64
C ILE A 178 15.24 13.32 10.21
N PRO A 179 16.46 13.80 9.88
CA PRO A 179 17.66 13.26 10.49
C PRO A 179 17.51 13.29 12.01
N ASP A 180 17.87 12.22 12.72
CA ASP A 180 17.65 12.09 14.18
C ASP A 180 18.22 13.27 15.00
N TRP A 181 19.19 14.00 14.42
CA TRP A 181 19.84 15.17 15.01
C TRP A 181 19.13 16.50 14.71
N LEU A 182 18.19 16.54 13.77
CA LEU A 182 17.43 17.73 13.43
C LEU A 182 16.13 17.73 14.25
N PRO A 183 15.80 18.82 14.97
CA PRO A 183 14.53 18.90 15.64
C PRO A 183 13.41 18.79 14.59
N PRO A 184 12.37 17.97 14.83
CA PRO A 184 11.27 17.83 13.89
C PRO A 184 10.68 19.21 13.59
N PRO A 185 10.41 19.54 12.32
CA PRO A 185 9.80 20.82 11.98
C PRO A 185 8.46 20.95 12.71
N PRO A 186 8.00 22.18 12.98
CA PRO A 186 6.67 22.39 13.56
C PRO A 186 5.63 21.74 12.64
N ALA A 187 5.05 20.63 13.10
CA ALA A 187 4.15 19.79 12.33
C ALA A 187 2.85 19.53 13.10
N ILE A 188 1.78 19.27 12.35
CA ILE A 188 0.49 18.87 12.90
C ILE A 188 0.43 17.35 12.84
N THR A 189 0.20 16.70 13.98
CA THR A 189 -0.06 15.26 14.01
C THR A 189 -1.53 15.02 13.72
N LEU A 190 -1.83 14.36 12.60
CA LEU A 190 -3.14 13.81 12.29
C LEU A 190 -3.13 12.33 12.67
N ALA A 191 -3.98 11.95 13.61
CA ALA A 191 -4.11 10.58 14.07
C ALA A 191 -5.54 10.33 14.51
N THR A 192 -6.00 9.08 14.37
CA THR A 192 -7.23 8.65 15.04
C THR A 192 -7.07 8.72 16.57
N ILE A 193 -8.19 8.80 17.30
CA ILE A 193 -8.17 8.82 18.78
C ILE A 193 -7.38 7.61 19.34
N TYR A 194 -7.57 6.45 18.72
CA TYR A 194 -6.91 5.20 19.12
C TYR A 194 -5.40 5.25 18.90
N GLN A 195 -4.95 5.69 17.73
CA GLN A 195 -3.52 5.85 17.44
C GLN A 195 -2.89 6.84 18.43
N TYR A 196 -3.51 8.02 18.61
CA TYR A 196 -2.97 9.06 19.50
C TYR A 196 -2.78 8.56 20.94
N ARG A 197 -3.77 7.84 21.47
CA ARG A 197 -3.70 7.25 22.82
C ARG A 197 -2.69 6.12 22.92
N SER A 198 -2.55 5.29 21.89
CA SER A 198 -1.64 4.14 21.90
C SER A 198 -0.17 4.58 21.87
N PHE A 199 0.13 5.65 21.12
CA PHE A 199 1.46 6.27 21.11
C PHE A 199 1.78 7.08 22.37
N ARG A 200 0.81 7.23 23.29
CA ARG A 200 0.93 8.07 24.50
C ARG A 200 1.45 9.47 24.20
N SER A 201 1.11 9.99 23.02
CA SER A 201 1.56 11.30 22.56
C SER A 201 0.95 12.41 23.42
N GLN A 202 1.66 13.52 23.57
CA GLN A 202 1.22 14.68 24.34
C GLN A 202 1.42 15.95 23.52
N HIS A 203 0.34 16.70 23.31
CA HIS A 203 0.36 18.00 22.63
C HIS A 203 -0.47 19.00 23.44
N ARG A 204 -0.06 20.27 23.39
CA ARG A 204 -0.71 21.36 24.12
C ARG A 204 -2.12 21.68 23.59
N TRP A 205 -2.32 21.49 22.30
CA TRP A 205 -3.56 21.81 21.60
C TRP A 205 -4.05 20.57 20.87
N HIS A 206 -5.30 20.19 21.12
CA HIS A 206 -5.98 19.12 20.40
C HIS A 206 -7.15 19.69 19.61
N PHE A 207 -7.23 19.30 18.35
CA PHE A 207 -8.34 19.60 17.47
C PHE A 207 -8.97 18.27 17.10
N TRP A 208 -10.23 18.08 17.49
CA TRP A 208 -10.97 16.87 17.14
C TRP A 208 -11.85 17.18 15.93
N LEU A 209 -11.65 16.39 14.88
CA LEU A 209 -12.44 16.43 13.66
C LEU A 209 -13.32 15.18 13.62
N ASP A 210 -14.62 15.37 13.53
CA ASP A 210 -15.56 14.28 13.25
C ASP A 210 -15.72 14.13 11.73
N ALA A 211 -14.88 13.28 11.14
CA ALA A 211 -14.81 13.02 9.70
C ALA A 211 -15.58 11.76 9.27
N GLY A 212 -16.54 11.28 10.08
CA GLY A 212 -17.31 10.06 9.79
C GLY A 212 -18.67 10.27 9.14
N ASP A 213 -19.07 11.52 8.87
CA ASP A 213 -20.41 11.86 8.39
C ASP A 213 -20.46 11.89 6.85
N ARG A 214 -21.46 11.23 6.24
CA ARG A 214 -21.63 11.16 4.76
C ARG A 214 -21.80 12.54 4.12
N LEU A 215 -22.17 13.54 4.93
CA LEU A 215 -22.28 14.93 4.52
C LEU A 215 -20.94 15.55 4.07
N TRP A 216 -19.80 14.99 4.48
CA TRP A 216 -18.48 15.39 4.00
C TRP A 216 -18.24 15.00 2.54
N GLU A 217 -18.81 13.88 2.08
CA GLU A 217 -18.63 13.36 0.72
C GLU A 217 -19.44 14.15 -0.32
N MET A 218 -20.52 14.81 0.09
CA MET A 218 -21.42 15.52 -0.83
C MET A 218 -20.98 16.95 -1.13
N GLY A 219 -19.94 17.50 -0.47
CA GLY A 219 -19.43 18.85 -0.72
C GLY A 219 -20.42 20.01 -0.46
N GLU A 220 -21.66 19.72 -0.05
CA GLU A 220 -22.75 20.69 0.08
C GLU A 220 -22.86 21.33 1.48
N HIS A 221 -21.88 21.14 2.37
CA HIS A 221 -21.98 21.69 3.72
C HIS A 221 -21.40 23.12 3.83
N PRO A 222 -22.19 24.14 4.25
CA PRO A 222 -21.75 25.52 4.18
C PRO A 222 -20.65 25.94 5.16
N ASN A 223 -20.19 25.09 6.10
CA ASN A 223 -19.17 25.45 7.09
C ASN A 223 -18.50 24.19 7.69
N CYS A 224 -17.40 23.71 7.10
CA CYS A 224 -16.57 22.63 7.68
C CYS A 224 -16.01 22.97 9.08
N LEU A 225 -16.04 24.24 9.48
CA LEU A 225 -15.54 24.74 10.76
C LEU A 225 -16.52 24.55 11.94
N ASP A 226 -17.81 24.31 11.69
CA ASP A 226 -18.83 24.28 12.75
C ASP A 226 -18.80 22.98 13.60
N ARG A 227 -18.02 21.97 13.20
CA ARG A 227 -17.83 20.72 13.97
C ARG A 227 -16.40 20.49 14.46
N LEU A 228 -15.54 21.51 14.41
CA LEU A 228 -14.23 21.43 15.04
C LEU A 228 -14.34 21.69 16.54
N TYR A 229 -14.09 20.67 17.33
CA TYR A 229 -13.99 20.81 18.78
C TYR A 229 -12.54 21.09 19.17
N CYS A 230 -12.28 22.32 19.58
CA CYS A 230 -11.00 22.73 20.16
C CYS A 230 -11.03 22.48 21.67
N TYR A 231 -10.12 21.65 22.17
CA TYR A 231 -9.94 21.47 23.62
C TYR A 231 -8.49 21.81 23.97
N ALA A 232 -8.30 22.83 24.80
CA ALA A 232 -7.01 23.18 25.36
C ALA A 232 -6.87 22.48 26.72
N ILE A 233 -5.88 21.59 26.85
CA ILE A 233 -5.56 20.97 28.14
C ILE A 233 -4.41 21.75 28.76
N GLY A 234 -4.77 22.62 29.70
CA GLY A 234 -3.85 23.40 30.54
C GLY A 234 -4.68 24.32 31.44
N SER A 235 -4.45 24.26 32.76
CA SER A 235 -5.20 25.04 33.75
C SER A 235 -5.30 26.51 33.33
N PRO A 236 -6.49 27.09 33.18
CA PRO A 236 -6.61 28.48 32.80
C PRO A 236 -6.11 29.35 33.96
N SER A 237 -5.13 30.21 33.69
CA SER A 237 -4.87 31.37 34.53
C SER A 237 -6.18 32.17 34.66
N PRO A 238 -6.55 32.65 35.87
CA PRO A 238 -7.83 33.30 36.07
C PRO A 238 -7.90 34.57 35.23
N GLY A 239 -8.75 34.56 34.19
CA GLY A 239 -8.99 35.72 33.30
C GLY A 239 -8.98 35.43 31.80
N GLN A 240 -8.56 34.24 31.34
CA GLN A 240 -8.59 33.92 29.90
C GLN A 240 -9.92 33.28 29.47
N ASN A 241 -10.60 33.96 28.55
CA ASN A 241 -11.86 33.55 27.95
C ASN A 241 -11.66 32.26 27.13
N ARG A 242 -12.39 31.19 27.47
CA ARG A 242 -12.21 29.81 26.95
C ARG A 242 -12.42 29.66 25.42
N ASN A 243 -12.95 30.68 24.75
CA ASN A 243 -13.36 30.61 23.34
C ASN A 243 -12.47 31.42 22.39
N ASN A 244 -11.37 32.03 22.86
CA ASN A 244 -10.56 32.93 22.03
C ASN A 244 -9.41 32.18 21.34
N CYS A 245 -9.74 31.37 20.33
CA CYS A 245 -8.79 30.75 19.42
C CYS A 245 -8.55 31.65 18.18
N SER A 246 -8.19 32.93 18.38
CA SER A 246 -8.00 33.88 17.26
C SER A 246 -6.84 33.52 16.33
N GLY A 247 -5.86 32.74 16.78
CA GLY A 247 -4.75 32.24 15.94
C GLY A 247 -5.09 31.04 15.05
N THR A 248 -6.28 30.43 15.19
CA THR A 248 -6.62 29.15 14.55
C THR A 248 -7.32 29.25 13.20
N ARG A 249 -7.91 30.41 12.85
CA ARG A 249 -8.57 30.59 11.55
C ARG A 249 -7.59 30.45 10.38
N ASN A 250 -6.35 30.90 10.52
CA ASN A 250 -5.35 30.83 9.44
C ASN A 250 -4.75 29.42 9.24
N ALA A 251 -4.66 28.60 10.29
CA ALA A 251 -4.17 27.23 10.18
C ALA A 251 -5.25 26.29 9.59
N LEU A 252 -6.52 26.56 9.90
CA LEU A 252 -7.67 25.78 9.40
C LEU A 252 -8.14 26.22 8.00
N SER A 253 -7.94 27.49 7.61
CA SER A 253 -8.20 27.92 6.22
C SER A 253 -7.28 27.21 5.23
N ALA A 254 -6.05 26.87 5.63
CA ALA A 254 -5.14 26.08 4.82
C ALA A 254 -5.63 24.62 4.62
N LEU A 255 -6.39 24.06 5.56
CA LEU A 255 -6.98 22.71 5.43
C LEU A 255 -8.25 22.70 4.57
N CYS A 256 -9.05 23.77 4.59
CA CYS A 256 -10.23 23.90 3.71
C CYS A 256 -9.88 24.33 2.27
N GLY A 257 -8.69 24.89 2.04
CA GLY A 257 -8.21 25.28 0.70
C GLY A 257 -7.45 24.20 -0.07
N ILE A 258 -7.46 22.94 0.40
CA ILE A 258 -6.80 21.79 -0.25
C ILE A 258 -7.79 20.95 -1.09
N TYR A 259 -9.04 21.39 -1.24
CA TYR A 259 -9.99 20.81 -2.21
C TYR A 259 -10.15 21.70 -3.44
#